data_AF-A0A2D8I324-F1
#
_entry.id   AF-A0A2D8I324-F1
#
_cell.length_a   1.000
_cell.length_b   1.000
_cell.length_c   1.000
_cell.angle_alpha   90.00
_cell.angle_beta   90.00
_cell.angle_gamma   90.00
#
_symmetry.space_group_name_H-M   'P 1'
#
loop_
_entity.id
_entity.type
_entity.pdbx_description
1 polymer ?
#
loop_
_entity_poly.entity_id
_entity_poly.type
_entity_poly.pdbx_seq_one_letter_code
_entity_poly.pdbx_strand_id
1 'polypeptide(L)' 'MPLNINTNSAAASASYYLSKNNAALQKSLTRLSSGSRITQPADDAGGLAVSMKLSGTINRLTGVEKNIDNAISFL' A
#
# COMPACT_ATOMS: atom_id res chain seq x y z
N MET A 1 -33.87 -25.02 -20.17
CA MET A 1 -33.06 -24.46 -19.06
C MET A 1 -33.76 -24.83 -17.77
N PRO A 2 -33.21 -25.71 -16.91
CA PRO A 2 -33.89 -26.09 -15.69
C PRO A 2 -33.89 -24.87 -14.75
N LEU A 3 -35.07 -24.42 -14.35
CA LEU A 3 -35.25 -23.41 -13.30
C LEU A 3 -34.92 -24.10 -11.97
N ASN A 4 -33.68 -23.98 -11.52
CA ASN A 4 -33.26 -24.51 -10.23
C ASN A 4 -33.83 -23.61 -9.12
N ILE A 5 -34.99 -23.98 -8.55
CA ILE A 5 -35.70 -23.19 -7.52
C ILE A 5 -34.87 -23.02 -6.24
N ASN A 6 -33.93 -23.94 -5.97
CA ASN A 6 -33.14 -23.95 -4.73
C ASN A 6 -31.81 -23.17 -4.80
N THR A 7 -31.29 -22.84 -5.99
CA THR A 7 -30.02 -22.12 -6.12
C THR A 7 -30.17 -20.91 -7.04
N ASN A 8 -29.99 -19.73 -6.47
CA ASN A 8 -30.05 -18.47 -7.20
C ASN A 8 -28.63 -18.05 -7.61
N SER A 9 -28.23 -18.45 -8.82
CA SER A 9 -26.92 -18.12 -9.39
C SER A 9 -26.69 -16.61 -9.55
N ALA A 10 -27.75 -15.83 -9.77
CA ALA A 10 -27.67 -14.37 -9.84
C ALA A 10 -27.37 -13.77 -8.46
N ALA A 11 -28.02 -14.26 -7.40
CA ALA A 11 -27.72 -13.85 -6.03
C ALA A 11 -26.30 -14.25 -5.61
N ALA A 12 -25.86 -15.48 -5.93
CA ALA A 12 -24.51 -15.94 -5.64
C ALA A 12 -23.44 -15.08 -6.35
N SER A 13 -23.68 -14.73 -7.62
CA SER A 13 -22.81 -13.84 -8.38
C SER A 13 -22.78 -12.43 -7.78
N ALA A 14 -23.94 -11.88 -7.42
CA ALA A 14 -24.04 -10.59 -6.75
C ALA A 14 -23.29 -10.56 -5.41
N SER A 15 -23.43 -11.60 -4.58
CA SER A 15 -22.68 -11.75 -3.33
C SER A 15 -21.17 -11.85 -3.55
N TYR A 16 -20.72 -12.57 -4.58
CA TYR A 16 -19.31 -12.66 -4.95
C TYR A 16 -18.73 -11.29 -5.32
N TYR A 17 -19.41 -10.55 -6.20
CA TYR A 17 -18.97 -9.19 -6.57
C TYR A 17 -19.05 -8.22 -5.40
N LEU A 18 -20.08 -8.32 -4.54
CA LEU A 18 -20.21 -7.49 -3.35
C LEU A 18 -19.07 -7.73 -2.37
N SER A 19 -18.71 -8.99 -2.11
CA SER A 19 -17.56 -9.36 -1.27
C SER A 19 -16.26 -8.77 -1.83
N LYS A 20 -16.04 -8.92 -3.13
CA LYS A 20 -14.86 -8.35 -3.82
C LYS A 20 -14.80 -6.83 -3.71
N ASN A 21 -15.93 -6.14 -3.91
CA ASN A 21 -16.03 -4.69 -3.79
C ASN A 21 -15.80 -4.22 -2.34
N ASN A 22 -16.31 -4.96 -1.35
CA ASN A 22 -16.11 -4.65 0.05
C ASN A 22 -14.63 -4.76 0.45
N ALA A 23 -13.93 -5.82 -0.01
CA ALA A 23 -12.50 -5.97 0.20
C ALA A 23 -11.68 -4.83 -0.46
N ALA A 24 -12.04 -4.44 -1.69
CA ALA A 24 -11.38 -3.33 -2.39
C ALA A 24 -11.63 -1.97 -1.68
N LEU A 25 -12.85 -1.75 -1.18
CA LEU A 25 -13.19 -0.58 -0.39
C LEU A 25 -12.39 -0.53 0.91
N GLN A 26 -12.31 -1.64 1.63
CA GLN A 26 -11.56 -1.71 2.89
C GLN A 26 -10.07 -1.40 2.66
N LYS A 27 -9.46 -1.96 1.60
CA LYS A 27 -8.08 -1.64 1.21
C LYS A 27 -7.90 -0.15 0.86
N SER A 28 -8.88 0.44 0.16
CA SER A 28 -8.85 1.87 -0.18
C SER A 28 -8.93 2.75 1.08
N LEU A 29 -9.77 2.37 2.05
CA LEU A 29 -9.86 3.05 3.34
C LEU A 29 -8.57 2.94 4.14
N THR A 30 -7.91 1.78 4.18
CA THR A 30 -6.62 1.60 4.85
C THR A 30 -5.53 2.48 4.24
N ARG A 31 -5.51 2.62 2.91
CA ARG A 31 -4.59 3.52 2.21
C ARG A 31 -4.88 4.99 2.50
N LEU A 32 -6.16 5.36 2.54
CA LEU A 32 -6.57 6.71 2.89
C LEU A 32 -6.21 7.06 4.33
N SER A 33 -6.47 6.17 5.28
CA SER A 33 -6.20 6.39 6.71
C SER A 33 -4.71 6.44 7.04
N SER A 34 -3.89 5.64 6.34
CA SER A 34 -2.44 5.65 6.53
C SER A 34 -1.72 6.77 5.77
N GLY A 35 -2.37 7.37 4.78
CA GLY A 35 -1.73 8.30 3.84
C GLY A 35 -0.68 7.64 2.94
N SER A 36 -0.46 6.32 3.05
CA SER A 36 0.50 5.58 2.24
C SER A 36 -0.20 4.79 1.16
N ARG A 37 0.36 4.84 -0.05
CA ARG A 37 -0.09 3.99 -1.16
C ARG A 37 0.20 2.51 -0.89
N ILE A 38 1.29 2.18 -0.19
CA ILE A 38 1.68 0.81 0.13
C ILE A 38 1.42 0.60 1.62
N THR A 39 0.33 -0.11 1.93
CA THR A 39 -0.12 -0.38 3.31
C THR A 39 0.35 -1.73 3.81
N GLN A 40 0.48 -2.72 2.94
CA GLN A 40 1.03 -4.03 3.27
C GLN A 40 2.23 -4.34 2.36
N PRO A 41 3.26 -5.03 2.87
CA PRO A 41 4.37 -5.52 2.05
C PRO A 41 3.94 -6.43 0.90
N ALA A 42 2.82 -7.13 1.07
CA ALA A 42 2.22 -7.99 0.05
C ALA A 42 1.53 -7.20 -1.08
N ASP A 43 1.22 -5.91 -0.87
CA ASP A 43 0.55 -5.09 -1.89
C ASP A 43 1.47 -4.74 -3.06
N ASP A 44 2.75 -4.47 -2.78
CA ASP A 44 3.78 -4.09 -3.76
C ASP A 44 5.17 -4.24 -3.14
N ALA A 45 5.70 -5.46 -3.10
CA ALA A 45 7.01 -5.75 -2.50
C ALA A 45 8.16 -5.00 -3.22
N GLY A 46 8.06 -4.84 -4.55
CA GLY A 46 9.05 -4.10 -5.34
C GLY A 46 9.03 -2.61 -5.06
N GLY A 47 7.84 -1.99 -5.06
CA GLY A 47 7.65 -0.59 -4.71
C GLY A 47 8.08 -0.29 -3.27
N LEU A 48 7.78 -1.20 -2.34
CA LEU A 48 8.23 -1.09 -0.95
C LEU A 48 9.76 -1.14 -0.86
N ALA A 49 10.41 -2.12 -1.50
CA ALA A 49 11.86 -2.24 -1.48
C ALA A 49 12.56 -0.99 -2.03
N VAL A 50 12.04 -0.40 -3.12
CA VAL A 50 12.54 0.85 -3.67
C VAL A 50 12.33 2.01 -2.70
N SER A 51 11.15 2.13 -2.08
CA SER A 51 10.90 3.18 -1.08
C SER A 51 11.84 3.07 0.12
N MET A 52 12.10 1.86 0.62
CA MET A 52 13.04 1.62 1.71
C MET A 52 14.47 2.01 1.32
N LYS A 53 14.90 1.67 0.09
CA LYS A 53 16.20 2.10 -0.45
C LYS A 53 16.32 3.61 -0.54
N LEU A 54 15.26 4.29 -1.00
CA LEU A 54 15.24 5.76 -1.07
C LEU A 54 15.30 6.38 0.33
N SER A 55 14.48 5.90 1.28
CA SER A 55 14.52 6.35 2.68
C SER A 55 15.90 6.16 3.31
N GLY A 56 16.56 5.03 3.06
CA GLY A 56 17.94 4.80 3.50
C GLY A 56 18.93 5.79 2.88
N THR A 57 18.75 6.13 1.60
CA THR A 57 19.58 7.13 0.92
C THR A 57 19.37 8.53 1.51
N ILE A 58 18.13 8.92 1.79
CA ILE A 58 17.79 10.20 2.43
C ILE A 58 18.46 10.31 3.80
N ASN A 59 18.32 9.29 4.65
CA ASN A 59 18.96 9.28 5.97
C ASN A 59 20.48 9.44 5.89
N ARG A 60 21.11 8.78 4.90
CA ARG A 60 22.54 8.91 4.66
C ARG A 60 22.91 10.33 4.21
N LEU A 61 22.11 10.96 3.35
CA LEU A 61 22.32 12.34 2.90
C LEU A 61 22.21 13.33 4.06
N THR A 62 21.22 13.18 4.95
CA THR A 62 21.10 14.01 6.16
C THR A 62 22.33 13.89 7.07
N GLY A 63 22.95 12.71 7.15
CA GLY A 63 24.22 12.54 7.86
C GLY A 63 25.38 13.28 7.19
N VAL A 64 25.46 13.24 5.86
CA VAL A 64 26.47 13.97 5.08
C VAL A 64 26.29 15.47 5.23
N GLU A 65 25.06 15.97 5.17
CA GLU A 65 24.72 17.38 5.38
C GLU A 65 25.23 17.88 6.74
N LYS A 66 24.91 17.16 7.82
CA LYS A 66 25.44 17.48 9.16
C LYS A 66 26.97 17.46 9.23
N ASN A 67 27.61 16.52 8.53
CA ASN A 67 29.08 16.46 8.49
C ASN A 67 29.68 17.66 7.75
N ILE A 68 29.02 18.13 6.69
CA ILE A 68 29.42 19.35 5.96
C ILE A 68 29.25 20.57 6.87
N ASP A 69 28.12 20.70 7.55
CA ASP A 69 27.87 21.82 8.49
C ASP A 69 28.93 21.85 9.61
N ASN A 70 29.26 20.69 10.18
CA ASN A 70 30.33 20.57 11.17
C ASN A 70 31.69 20.98 10.59
N ALA A 71 32.00 20.60 9.35
CA ALA A 71 33.24 20.97 8.70
C ALA A 71 33.32 22.48 8.41
N ILE A 72 32.22 23.12 8.01
CA ILE A 72 32.13 24.57 7.85
C ILE A 72 32.33 25.26 9.20
N SER A 73 31.72 24.75 10.28
CA SER A 73 31.84 25.37 11.61
C SER A 73 33.24 25.23 12.23
N PHE A 74 34.06 24.31 11.71
CA PHE A 74 35.45 24.10 12.14
C PHE A 74 36.44 25.03 11.40
N LEU A 75 35.99 25.67 10.33
CA LEU A 75 36.77 26.54 9.43
C LEU A 75 36.63 28.00 9.85
#